data_AF-A0A0M6YBY2-F1
#
_entry.id   AF-A0A0M6YBY2-F1
#
_cell.length_a   1.000
_cell.length_b   1.000
_cell.length_c   1.000
_cell.angle_alpha   90.00
_cell.angle_beta   90.00
_cell.angle_gamma   90.00
#
_symmetry.space_group_name_H-M   'P 1'
#
loop_
_entity.id
_entity.type
_entity.pdbx_description
1 polymer ?
#
loop_
_entity_poly.entity_id
_entity_poly.type
_entity_poly.pdbx_seq_one_letter_code
_entity_poly.pdbx_strand_id
1 'polypeptide(L)'
;MFTNNANGAGTSWFSKGETSLPFYHLYELNHAAMAPFRALADMTRLYFQNPLNPLTHTSYGRSIAAGCEVLERTTRRYGKPEFGLKETTVSGVRVPVREVSVWSRPFCDLIHFERGVTTHRNDPKILIVAPMSGHYATLLRGTVEALMPNADVYITDWIDARMVPVQEGKFDLDDYIDYIISMLHFLGPDTHILGVCQPSVPVLAAVAVMEDREDPYVPSTMTLMGGPIDTRVAPTAVNDLAVSKGIDWFKNNVVMKVPFPHPGFMRDVYPGFLQLSGFMSMNLDRHVTAHRDFFQHLVEGDGDNAEKHRDFYDEYLAVMDLTAEFYLQTVETVFIEHALPNGTMMHNGRLVDCGKITRTALLTVEGEKDDITGRGQTKAAHKLCTSLDDDMKAHYEQPNVGHYGVFNGSRWRSEIAPRVMDFIRSNRTDLRKPAAKAPVAKAAAPAPAPAAAPAAKAAAEPAVKAAPAPAKAKPAAKSSGNSLESILLTKPDGAADDLKSISGVGPKLESALNEAGIFHFWQIAGLTEEQIEALDTKLDFRGRIARDNWIEQARQLSETVS
;
A
#
# COMPACT_ATOMS: atom_id res chain seq x y z
N MET A 1 -10.90 19.70 65.63
CA MET A 1 -10.11 20.42 64.60
C MET A 1 -9.57 19.33 63.68
N PHE A 2 -10.14 19.15 62.48
CA PHE A 2 -9.88 19.93 61.26
C PHE A 2 -8.40 19.81 60.84
N THR A 3 -8.02 19.29 59.66
CA THR A 3 -8.63 19.45 58.31
C THR A 3 -8.26 18.35 57.27
N ASN A 4 -9.17 18.14 56.29
CA ASN A 4 -8.97 17.79 54.85
C ASN A 4 -8.23 16.51 54.41
N ASN A 5 -8.82 15.63 53.56
CA ASN A 5 -9.16 15.77 52.11
C ASN A 5 -7.90 15.83 51.22
N ALA A 6 -7.83 15.27 49.99
CA ALA A 6 -8.68 14.37 49.19
C ALA A 6 -7.76 13.75 48.08
N ASN A 7 -8.13 12.79 47.24
CA ASN A 7 -9.40 12.15 46.88
C ASN A 7 -9.21 10.62 46.74
N GLY A 8 -10.29 9.83 46.58
CA GLY A 8 -10.17 8.37 46.42
C GLY A 8 -11.48 7.60 46.26
N ALA A 9 -12.43 8.08 45.43
CA ALA A 9 -13.58 7.30 44.97
C ALA A 9 -14.19 7.96 43.72
N GLY A 10 -14.25 7.22 42.61
CA GLY A 10 -14.83 7.65 41.33
C GLY A 10 -15.48 6.46 40.64
N THR A 11 -16.52 5.93 41.28
CA THR A 11 -17.27 4.75 40.81
C THR A 11 -17.77 4.88 39.38
N SER A 12 -17.42 3.90 38.55
CA SER A 12 -18.36 3.12 37.72
C SER A 12 -19.64 3.85 37.26
N TRP A 13 -19.56 4.58 36.15
CA TRP A 13 -20.74 5.10 35.42
C TRP A 13 -20.54 5.09 33.88
N PHE A 14 -20.14 3.95 33.33
CA PHE A 14 -20.48 3.57 31.95
C PHE A 14 -20.85 2.09 31.92
N SER A 15 -22.12 1.83 32.26
CA SER A 15 -22.70 0.50 32.10
C SER A 15 -22.73 0.12 30.61
N LYS A 16 -22.46 -1.15 30.31
CA LYS A 16 -22.91 -1.77 29.06
C LYS A 16 -24.43 -1.54 28.95
N GLY A 17 -24.91 -1.00 27.83
CA GLY A 17 -26.36 -0.87 27.62
C GLY A 17 -26.88 0.38 26.90
N GLU A 18 -26.10 1.04 26.04
CA GLU A 18 -26.67 1.98 25.06
C GLU A 18 -26.19 1.63 23.66
N THR A 19 -27.14 1.49 22.73
CA THR A 19 -26.89 1.18 21.32
C THR A 19 -26.42 2.42 20.59
N SER A 20 -25.12 2.74 20.71
CA SER A 20 -24.47 3.52 19.66
C SER A 20 -24.54 2.71 18.36
N LEU A 21 -25.10 3.32 17.32
CA LEU A 21 -25.07 2.72 15.98
C LEU A 21 -23.59 2.56 15.59
N PRO A 22 -23.14 1.35 15.18
CA PRO A 22 -21.77 1.17 14.71
C PRO A 22 -21.47 2.17 13.59
N PHE A 23 -20.24 2.67 13.50
CA PHE A 23 -19.92 3.81 12.64
C PHE A 23 -20.34 3.63 11.17
N TYR A 24 -20.28 2.41 10.63
CA TYR A 24 -20.82 2.05 9.32
C TYR A 24 -22.35 2.33 9.21
N HIS A 25 -23.16 1.92 10.19
CA HIS A 25 -24.60 2.24 10.18
C HIS A 25 -24.85 3.75 10.21
N LEU A 26 -24.04 4.53 10.95
CA LEU A 26 -24.15 5.99 10.97
C LEU A 26 -23.76 6.61 9.60
N TYR A 27 -22.72 6.08 8.96
CA TYR A 27 -22.27 6.47 7.62
C TYR A 27 -23.35 6.22 6.56
N GLU A 28 -23.96 5.03 6.55
CA GLU A 28 -25.06 4.68 5.62
C GLU A 28 -26.32 5.53 5.89
N LEU A 29 -26.69 5.75 7.15
CA LEU A 29 -27.81 6.63 7.51
C LEU A 29 -27.57 8.08 7.06
N ASN A 30 -26.34 8.59 7.17
CA ASN A 30 -25.99 9.92 6.68
C ASN A 30 -26.11 10.00 5.15
N HIS A 31 -25.60 9.00 4.42
CA HIS A 31 -25.73 8.94 2.95
C HIS A 31 -27.19 8.83 2.49
N ALA A 32 -28.02 8.05 3.20
CA ALA A 32 -29.45 7.98 2.95
C ALA A 32 -30.14 9.35 3.19
N ALA A 33 -29.83 10.01 4.31
CA ALA A 33 -30.36 11.34 4.64
C ALA A 33 -29.95 12.43 3.64
N MET A 34 -28.76 12.31 3.03
CA MET A 34 -28.28 13.24 1.98
C MET A 34 -28.83 12.96 0.58
N ALA A 35 -29.54 11.84 0.35
CA ALA A 35 -30.09 11.52 -0.98
C ALA A 35 -31.08 12.57 -1.56
N PRO A 36 -32.04 13.13 -0.79
CA PRO A 36 -32.96 14.15 -1.31
C PRO A 36 -32.24 15.47 -1.65
N PHE A 37 -31.26 15.87 -0.84
CA PHE A 37 -30.47 17.08 -1.09
C PHE A 37 -29.60 16.96 -2.34
N ARG A 38 -29.02 15.78 -2.60
CA ARG A 38 -28.30 15.47 -3.85
C ARG A 38 -29.22 15.55 -5.06
N ALA A 39 -30.39 14.93 -5.00
CA ALA A 39 -31.36 14.98 -6.10
C ALA A 39 -31.77 16.43 -6.43
N LEU A 40 -31.98 17.28 -5.41
CA LEU A 40 -32.25 18.70 -5.59
C LEU A 40 -31.05 19.46 -6.19
N ALA A 41 -29.82 19.16 -5.75
CA ALA A 41 -28.60 19.75 -6.28
C ALA A 41 -28.40 19.39 -7.76
N ASP A 42 -28.61 18.14 -8.15
CA ASP A 42 -28.54 17.69 -9.54
C ASP A 42 -29.61 18.34 -10.42
N MET A 43 -30.87 18.38 -9.95
CA MET A 43 -31.95 19.08 -10.66
C MET A 43 -31.62 20.57 -10.86
N THR A 44 -31.06 21.22 -9.84
CA THR A 44 -30.64 22.63 -9.90
C THR A 44 -29.48 22.82 -10.87
N ARG A 45 -28.47 21.95 -10.82
CA ARG A 45 -27.33 21.93 -11.73
C ARG A 45 -27.78 21.76 -13.19
N LEU A 46 -28.64 20.78 -13.47
CA LEU A 46 -29.22 20.56 -14.80
C LEU A 46 -30.01 21.77 -15.30
N TYR A 47 -30.81 22.40 -14.43
CA TYR A 47 -31.53 23.64 -14.77
C TYR A 47 -30.58 24.79 -15.15
N PHE A 48 -29.50 25.00 -14.39
CA PHE A 48 -28.51 26.04 -14.67
C PHE A 48 -27.47 25.67 -15.74
N GLN A 49 -27.41 24.42 -16.20
CA GLN A 49 -26.58 23.98 -17.33
C GLN A 49 -27.36 23.87 -18.65
N ASN A 50 -28.70 23.95 -18.64
CA ASN A 50 -29.54 23.89 -19.84
C ASN A 50 -29.28 25.12 -20.76
N PRO A 51 -28.82 24.95 -22.02
CA PRO A 51 -28.56 26.06 -22.94
C PRO A 51 -29.77 26.97 -23.24
N LEU A 52 -31.00 26.50 -22.96
CA LEU A 52 -32.22 27.29 -23.13
C LEU A 52 -32.52 28.21 -21.93
N ASN A 53 -31.76 28.12 -20.84
CA ASN A 53 -31.91 28.97 -19.65
C ASN A 53 -31.00 30.22 -19.78
N PRO A 54 -31.55 31.45 -19.86
CA PRO A 54 -30.74 32.67 -19.96
C PRO A 54 -29.74 32.86 -18.82
N LEU A 55 -30.01 32.29 -17.64
CA LEU A 55 -29.12 32.41 -16.48
C LEU A 55 -27.83 31.57 -16.62
N THR A 56 -27.81 30.53 -17.45
CA THR A 56 -26.66 29.64 -17.67
C THR A 56 -25.39 30.38 -18.12
N HIS A 57 -25.55 31.43 -18.93
CA HIS A 57 -24.43 32.23 -19.42
C HIS A 57 -24.01 33.36 -18.46
N THR A 58 -24.72 33.57 -17.36
CA THR A 58 -24.37 34.56 -16.33
C THR A 58 -23.33 34.03 -15.36
N SER A 59 -22.57 34.93 -14.71
CA SER A 59 -21.69 34.56 -13.59
C SER A 59 -22.47 33.91 -12.44
N TYR A 60 -23.64 34.46 -12.11
CA TYR A 60 -24.52 33.96 -11.06
C TYR A 60 -24.98 32.51 -11.29
N GLY A 61 -25.50 32.20 -12.49
CA GLY A 61 -25.93 30.85 -12.84
C GLY A 61 -24.77 29.84 -12.87
N ARG A 62 -23.60 30.25 -13.36
CA ARG A 62 -22.38 29.41 -13.28
C ARG A 62 -21.95 29.14 -11.85
N SER A 63 -21.98 30.15 -10.97
CA SER A 63 -21.63 29.97 -9.54
C SER A 63 -22.62 29.05 -8.81
N ILE A 64 -23.92 29.12 -9.12
CA ILE A 64 -24.89 28.17 -8.55
C ILE A 64 -24.64 26.75 -9.08
N ALA A 65 -24.47 26.58 -10.39
CA ALA A 65 -24.19 25.27 -10.98
C ALA A 65 -22.92 24.63 -10.38
N ALA A 66 -21.85 25.41 -10.21
CA ALA A 66 -20.61 24.96 -9.56
C ALA A 66 -20.80 24.63 -8.07
N GLY A 67 -21.57 25.41 -7.32
CA GLY A 67 -21.89 25.12 -5.93
C GLY A 67 -22.71 23.83 -5.76
N CYS A 68 -23.69 23.60 -6.65
CA CYS A 68 -24.45 22.35 -6.70
C CYS A 68 -23.59 21.16 -7.13
N GLU A 69 -22.65 21.34 -8.06
CA GLU A 69 -21.69 20.30 -8.47
C GLU A 69 -20.75 19.92 -7.33
N VAL A 70 -20.22 20.88 -6.57
CA VAL A 70 -19.41 20.59 -5.36
C VAL A 70 -20.24 19.83 -4.32
N LEU A 71 -21.48 20.28 -4.05
CA LEU A 71 -22.36 19.60 -3.09
C LEU A 71 -22.68 18.16 -3.51
N GLU A 72 -22.96 17.93 -4.80
CA GLU A 72 -23.16 16.58 -5.35
C GLU A 72 -21.89 15.74 -5.20
N ARG A 73 -20.76 16.17 -5.80
CA ARG A 73 -19.49 15.43 -5.79
C ARG A 73 -18.99 15.07 -4.39
N THR A 74 -19.14 15.96 -3.41
CA THR A 74 -18.69 15.73 -2.02
C THR A 74 -19.64 14.81 -1.23
N THR A 75 -20.89 14.63 -1.66
CA THR A 75 -21.87 13.78 -0.94
C THR A 75 -22.30 12.54 -1.72
N ARG A 76 -21.87 12.40 -2.98
CA ARG A 76 -22.14 11.26 -3.86
C ARG A 76 -21.50 9.98 -3.30
N ARG A 77 -22.19 8.85 -3.50
CA ARG A 77 -21.59 7.51 -3.40
C ARG A 77 -21.11 7.12 -4.79
N TYR A 78 -19.82 6.91 -4.95
CA TYR A 78 -19.22 6.45 -6.20
C TYR A 78 -19.42 4.93 -6.28
N GLY A 79 -20.23 4.49 -7.25
CA GLY A 79 -20.41 3.07 -7.55
C GLY A 79 -19.27 2.54 -8.41
N LYS A 80 -19.19 1.21 -8.56
CA LYS A 80 -18.25 0.55 -9.47
C LYS A 80 -18.33 1.18 -10.88
N PRO A 81 -17.23 1.74 -11.42
CA PRO A 81 -17.21 2.23 -12.80
C PRO A 81 -17.30 1.09 -13.82
N GLU A 82 -17.61 1.42 -15.06
CA GLU A 82 -17.45 0.50 -16.20
C GLU A 82 -16.02 0.63 -16.78
N PHE A 83 -15.46 -0.42 -17.38
CA PHE A 83 -14.25 -0.24 -18.18
C PHE A 83 -14.56 0.64 -19.40
N GLY A 84 -15.70 0.41 -20.07
CA GLY A 84 -16.18 1.29 -21.14
C GLY A 84 -15.34 1.20 -22.42
N LEU A 85 -14.57 0.11 -22.57
CA LEU A 85 -13.61 -0.10 -23.64
C LEU A 85 -14.32 -0.67 -24.87
N LYS A 86 -14.95 0.21 -25.66
CA LYS A 86 -15.85 -0.15 -26.77
C LYS A 86 -15.13 -0.62 -28.05
N GLU A 87 -13.87 -0.24 -28.22
CA GLU A 87 -13.08 -0.54 -29.41
C GLU A 87 -11.59 -0.60 -29.10
N THR A 88 -10.84 -1.29 -29.96
CA THR A 88 -9.36 -1.29 -29.95
C THR A 88 -8.83 -1.36 -31.37
N THR A 89 -7.50 -1.31 -31.54
CA THR A 89 -6.85 -1.42 -32.86
C THR A 89 -6.07 -2.71 -32.97
N VAL A 90 -6.46 -3.60 -33.87
CA VAL A 90 -5.77 -4.87 -34.14
C VAL A 90 -5.18 -4.82 -35.54
N SER A 91 -3.85 -5.00 -35.66
CA SER A 91 -3.13 -4.93 -36.94
C SER A 91 -3.43 -3.65 -37.77
N GLY A 92 -3.62 -2.52 -37.09
CA GLY A 92 -3.93 -1.22 -37.71
C GLY A 92 -5.41 -1.00 -38.07
N VAL A 93 -6.28 -2.00 -37.86
CA VAL A 93 -7.72 -1.91 -38.10
C VAL A 93 -8.45 -1.73 -36.77
N ARG A 94 -9.37 -0.77 -36.71
CA ARG A 94 -10.25 -0.57 -35.56
C ARG A 94 -11.30 -1.68 -35.50
N VAL A 95 -11.42 -2.35 -34.36
CA VAL A 95 -12.36 -3.44 -34.11
C VAL A 95 -13.17 -3.16 -32.84
N PRO A 96 -14.45 -3.59 -32.76
CA PRO A 96 -15.21 -3.48 -31.52
C PRO A 96 -14.64 -4.41 -30.46
N VAL A 97 -14.88 -4.07 -29.20
CA VAL A 97 -14.52 -4.88 -28.03
C VAL A 97 -15.78 -5.17 -27.20
N ARG A 98 -15.87 -6.39 -26.66
CA ARG A 98 -16.94 -6.81 -25.75
C ARG A 98 -16.33 -7.29 -24.44
N GLU A 99 -16.83 -6.73 -23.33
CA GLU A 99 -16.50 -7.16 -21.97
C GLU A 99 -17.35 -8.42 -21.65
N VAL A 100 -16.71 -9.53 -21.28
CA VAL A 100 -17.37 -10.82 -21.01
C VAL A 100 -16.80 -11.44 -19.73
N SER A 101 -17.63 -11.74 -18.72
CA SER A 101 -17.20 -12.62 -17.63
C SER A 101 -17.11 -14.05 -18.15
N VAL A 102 -15.89 -14.61 -18.17
CA VAL A 102 -15.60 -15.95 -18.72
C VAL A 102 -15.40 -17.01 -17.63
N TRP A 103 -15.14 -16.58 -16.39
CA TRP A 103 -15.02 -17.40 -15.20
C TRP A 103 -15.49 -16.56 -14.00
N SER A 104 -16.11 -17.20 -13.01
CA SER A 104 -16.67 -16.50 -11.85
C SER A 104 -16.61 -17.37 -10.59
N ARG A 105 -16.33 -16.73 -9.46
CA ARG A 105 -16.46 -17.25 -8.10
C ARG A 105 -16.99 -16.12 -7.18
N PRO A 106 -17.52 -16.42 -5.97
CA PRO A 106 -18.25 -15.43 -5.17
C PRO A 106 -17.55 -14.09 -4.90
N PHE A 107 -16.22 -14.06 -4.89
CA PHE A 107 -15.42 -12.86 -4.64
C PHE A 107 -14.74 -12.27 -5.88
N CYS A 108 -14.84 -12.89 -7.07
CA CYS A 108 -14.13 -12.43 -8.28
C CYS A 108 -14.77 -12.93 -9.57
N ASP A 109 -14.97 -12.02 -10.52
CA ASP A 109 -15.18 -12.34 -11.94
C ASP A 109 -13.86 -12.23 -12.73
N LEU A 110 -13.66 -13.08 -13.73
CA LEU A 110 -12.59 -12.94 -14.71
C LEU A 110 -13.17 -12.34 -15.99
N ILE A 111 -12.86 -11.07 -16.26
CA ILE A 111 -13.37 -10.35 -17.42
C ILE A 111 -12.39 -10.51 -18.59
N HIS A 112 -12.89 -11.03 -19.71
CA HIS A 112 -12.21 -11.07 -21.01
C HIS A 112 -12.65 -9.89 -21.87
N PHE A 113 -11.68 -9.23 -22.52
CA PHE A 113 -11.94 -8.19 -23.51
C PHE A 113 -11.93 -8.80 -24.91
N GLU A 114 -13.05 -9.40 -25.30
CA GLU A 114 -13.21 -10.08 -26.58
C GLU A 114 -13.14 -9.08 -27.74
N ARG A 115 -12.12 -9.21 -28.58
CA ARG A 115 -11.87 -8.34 -29.74
C ARG A 115 -12.62 -8.89 -30.95
N GLY A 116 -13.41 -8.06 -31.63
CA GLY A 116 -14.23 -8.43 -32.80
C GLY A 116 -13.40 -8.68 -34.06
N VAL A 117 -12.55 -9.71 -34.05
CA VAL A 117 -11.70 -10.13 -35.17
C VAL A 117 -12.33 -11.31 -35.92
N THR A 118 -12.19 -11.32 -37.25
CA THR A 118 -12.76 -12.38 -38.11
C THR A 118 -11.86 -13.60 -38.29
N THR A 119 -10.60 -13.51 -37.84
CA THR A 119 -9.59 -14.57 -37.96
C THR A 119 -9.00 -14.92 -36.61
N HIS A 120 -8.79 -16.21 -36.36
CA HIS A 120 -8.11 -16.69 -35.15
C HIS A 120 -6.68 -16.13 -35.10
N ARG A 121 -6.35 -15.38 -34.06
CA ARG A 121 -5.02 -14.81 -33.83
C ARG A 121 -4.24 -15.64 -32.82
N ASN A 122 -2.92 -15.72 -33.01
CA ASN A 122 -2.01 -16.34 -32.03
C ASN A 122 -1.36 -15.27 -31.14
N ASP A 123 -2.17 -14.36 -30.60
CA ASP A 123 -1.69 -13.37 -29.62
C ASP A 123 -1.50 -14.05 -28.25
N PRO A 124 -0.57 -13.59 -27.38
CA PRO A 124 -0.40 -14.15 -26.05
C PRO A 124 -1.60 -13.84 -25.15
N LYS A 125 -1.99 -14.80 -24.29
CA LYS A 125 -3.02 -14.57 -23.25
C LYS A 125 -2.39 -13.89 -22.05
N ILE A 126 -2.94 -12.76 -21.60
CA ILE A 126 -2.45 -12.02 -20.43
C ILE A 126 -3.54 -11.99 -19.36
N LEU A 127 -3.24 -12.56 -18.19
CA LEU A 127 -4.01 -12.43 -16.96
C LEU A 127 -3.47 -11.25 -16.15
N ILE A 128 -4.22 -10.15 -16.12
CA ILE A 128 -3.98 -8.99 -15.27
C ILE A 128 -4.63 -9.27 -13.91
N VAL A 129 -3.83 -9.31 -12.86
CA VAL A 129 -4.32 -9.41 -11.47
C VAL A 129 -4.36 -8.00 -10.88
N ALA A 130 -5.57 -7.48 -10.78
CA ALA A 130 -5.87 -6.14 -10.25
C ALA A 130 -5.78 -6.11 -8.72
N PRO A 131 -5.34 -4.99 -8.12
CA PRO A 131 -5.22 -4.86 -6.68
C PRO A 131 -6.58 -4.86 -5.97
N MET A 132 -6.67 -5.54 -4.83
CA MET A 132 -7.76 -5.38 -3.86
C MET A 132 -7.42 -4.32 -2.80
N SER A 133 -6.76 -3.23 -3.19
CA SER A 133 -6.43 -2.11 -2.30
C SER A 133 -7.61 -1.14 -2.12
N GLY A 134 -8.82 -1.68 -1.93
CA GLY A 134 -10.04 -0.91 -1.70
C GLY A 134 -10.72 -0.32 -2.93
N HIS A 135 -10.25 -0.63 -4.15
CA HIS A 135 -10.74 -0.03 -5.39
C HIS A 135 -11.05 -1.09 -6.46
N TYR A 136 -11.86 -0.73 -7.45
CA TYR A 136 -12.23 -1.63 -8.55
C TYR A 136 -11.13 -1.78 -9.60
N ALA A 137 -11.16 -2.89 -10.34
CA ALA A 137 -10.20 -3.22 -11.40
C ALA A 137 -10.17 -2.19 -12.56
N THR A 138 -11.18 -1.31 -12.66
CA THR A 138 -11.26 -0.26 -13.67
C THR A 138 -10.19 0.84 -13.51
N LEU A 139 -9.51 0.95 -12.35
CA LEU A 139 -8.27 1.73 -12.23
C LEU A 139 -7.18 1.29 -13.24
N LEU A 140 -7.26 0.04 -13.72
CA LEU A 140 -6.38 -0.52 -14.75
C LEU A 140 -6.98 -0.42 -16.17
N ARG A 141 -7.99 0.43 -16.40
CA ARG A 141 -8.60 0.67 -17.74
C ARG A 141 -7.54 0.99 -18.80
N GLY A 142 -6.61 1.89 -18.49
CA GLY A 142 -5.50 2.25 -19.39
C GLY A 142 -4.43 1.15 -19.50
N THR A 143 -4.30 0.28 -18.50
CA THR A 143 -3.47 -0.93 -18.55
C THR A 143 -4.02 -1.91 -19.58
N VAL A 144 -5.32 -2.20 -19.50
CA VAL A 144 -6.06 -3.03 -20.47
C VAL A 144 -6.00 -2.43 -21.88
N GLU A 145 -6.32 -1.13 -22.01
CA GLU A 145 -6.35 -0.42 -23.29
C GLU A 145 -5.01 -0.50 -24.04
N ALA A 146 -3.89 -0.38 -23.34
CA ALA A 146 -2.55 -0.48 -23.93
C ALA A 146 -2.18 -1.89 -24.44
N LEU A 147 -2.71 -2.93 -23.80
CA LEU A 147 -2.34 -4.33 -24.08
C LEU A 147 -3.24 -4.98 -25.15
N MET A 148 -4.54 -4.64 -25.19
CA MET A 148 -5.52 -5.18 -26.16
C MET A 148 -5.08 -5.19 -27.65
N PRO A 149 -4.35 -4.17 -28.17
CA PRO A 149 -3.87 -4.20 -29.56
C PRO A 149 -2.95 -5.38 -29.90
N ASN A 150 -2.28 -5.95 -28.90
CA ASN A 150 -1.16 -6.90 -29.07
C ASN A 150 -1.32 -8.22 -28.29
N ALA A 151 -2.33 -8.34 -27.44
CA ALA A 151 -2.56 -9.47 -26.54
C ALA A 151 -4.05 -9.81 -26.44
N ASP A 152 -4.34 -11.03 -25.98
CA ASP A 152 -5.68 -11.43 -25.55
C ASP A 152 -5.78 -11.20 -24.03
N VAL A 153 -6.59 -10.22 -23.62
CA VAL A 153 -6.50 -9.62 -22.28
C VAL A 153 -7.65 -10.08 -21.39
N TYR A 154 -7.27 -10.57 -20.21
CA TYR A 154 -8.14 -10.98 -19.12
C TYR A 154 -7.78 -10.19 -17.86
N ILE A 155 -8.76 -9.79 -17.05
CA ILE A 155 -8.52 -9.08 -15.78
C ILE A 155 -9.37 -9.65 -14.64
N THR A 156 -8.77 -9.78 -13.46
CA THR A 156 -9.50 -10.11 -12.23
C THR A 156 -10.33 -8.91 -11.78
N ASP A 157 -11.63 -9.09 -11.64
CA ASP A 157 -12.57 -8.06 -11.25
C ASP A 157 -13.23 -8.45 -9.92
N TRP A 158 -12.61 -7.99 -8.84
CA TRP A 158 -12.96 -8.37 -7.47
C TRP A 158 -14.29 -7.76 -7.03
N ILE A 159 -15.06 -8.54 -6.27
CA ILE A 159 -16.39 -8.17 -5.80
C ILE A 159 -16.29 -7.50 -4.43
N ASP A 160 -16.94 -6.34 -4.32
CA ASP A 160 -17.11 -5.58 -3.08
C ASP A 160 -17.68 -6.46 -1.96
N ALA A 161 -16.93 -6.65 -0.86
CA ALA A 161 -17.22 -7.69 0.12
C ALA A 161 -18.60 -7.54 0.79
N ARG A 162 -19.15 -6.33 0.88
CA ARG A 162 -20.53 -6.11 1.37
C ARG A 162 -21.61 -6.65 0.44
N MET A 163 -21.28 -6.93 -0.82
CA MET A 163 -22.18 -7.54 -1.80
C MET A 163 -22.09 -9.07 -1.82
N VAL A 164 -21.14 -9.67 -1.10
CA VAL A 164 -20.96 -11.13 -1.03
C VAL A 164 -21.61 -11.70 0.24
N PRO A 165 -22.69 -12.52 0.13
CA PRO A 165 -23.38 -13.10 1.27
C PRO A 165 -22.44 -13.88 2.20
N VAL A 166 -22.73 -13.90 3.50
CA VAL A 166 -21.91 -14.61 4.51
C VAL A 166 -21.87 -16.13 4.24
N GLN A 167 -22.92 -16.67 3.59
CA GLN A 167 -23.06 -18.07 3.22
C GLN A 167 -22.04 -18.53 2.16
N GLU A 168 -21.51 -17.61 1.35
CA GLU A 168 -20.45 -17.89 0.36
C GLU A 168 -19.07 -18.11 1.00
N GLY A 169 -19.01 -18.10 2.34
CA GLY A 169 -17.81 -18.43 3.11
C GLY A 169 -16.89 -17.24 3.34
N LYS A 170 -15.62 -17.55 3.57
CA LYS A 170 -14.55 -16.58 3.82
C LYS A 170 -13.80 -16.26 2.52
N PHE A 171 -12.98 -15.22 2.61
CA PHE A 171 -12.00 -14.90 1.59
C PHE A 171 -10.80 -14.27 2.29
N ASP A 172 -9.68 -14.97 2.28
CA ASP A 172 -8.40 -14.53 2.85
C ASP A 172 -7.27 -14.49 1.79
N LEU A 173 -6.01 -14.35 2.21
CA LEU A 173 -4.87 -14.28 1.28
C LEU A 173 -4.57 -15.64 0.62
N ASP A 174 -4.90 -16.76 1.30
CA ASP A 174 -4.78 -18.10 0.73
C ASP A 174 -5.89 -18.36 -0.29
N ASP A 175 -7.12 -17.93 0.00
CA ASP A 175 -8.21 -17.92 -1.00
C ASP A 175 -7.83 -17.09 -2.23
N TYR A 176 -7.20 -15.92 -2.06
CA TYR A 176 -6.72 -15.09 -3.17
C TYR A 176 -5.71 -15.83 -4.06
N ILE A 177 -4.77 -16.57 -3.46
CA ILE A 177 -3.79 -17.40 -4.17
C ILE A 177 -4.48 -18.55 -4.91
N ASP A 178 -5.41 -19.26 -4.28
CA ASP A 178 -6.18 -20.34 -4.92
C ASP A 178 -7.08 -19.84 -6.06
N TYR A 179 -7.56 -18.59 -6.00
CA TYR A 179 -8.29 -17.94 -7.09
C TYR A 179 -7.36 -17.68 -8.29
N ILE A 180 -6.14 -17.15 -8.07
CA ILE A 180 -5.14 -17.00 -9.15
C ILE A 180 -4.84 -18.36 -9.80
N ILE A 181 -4.54 -19.38 -9.00
CA ILE A 181 -4.22 -20.73 -9.50
C ILE A 181 -5.40 -21.28 -10.32
N SER A 182 -6.63 -21.13 -9.83
CA SER A 182 -7.83 -21.57 -10.55
C SER A 182 -8.06 -20.81 -11.87
N MET A 183 -7.69 -19.54 -11.96
CA MET A 183 -7.79 -18.77 -13.20
C MET A 183 -6.68 -19.14 -14.20
N LEU A 184 -5.46 -19.43 -13.72
CA LEU A 184 -4.39 -19.98 -14.55
C LEU A 184 -4.75 -21.37 -15.10
N HIS A 185 -5.38 -22.24 -14.29
CA HIS A 185 -5.92 -23.53 -14.73
C HIS A 185 -7.02 -23.37 -15.79
N PHE A 186 -7.89 -22.37 -15.65
CA PHE A 186 -8.97 -22.09 -16.60
C PHE A 186 -8.43 -21.58 -17.95
N LEU A 187 -7.45 -20.66 -17.93
CA LEU A 187 -6.81 -20.12 -19.13
C LEU A 187 -5.87 -21.14 -19.79
N GLY A 188 -5.28 -22.05 -19.01
CA GLY A 188 -4.41 -23.12 -19.48
C GLY A 188 -3.01 -22.64 -19.88
N PRO A 189 -2.26 -23.45 -20.67
CA PRO A 189 -0.87 -23.17 -21.02
C PRO A 189 -0.76 -21.93 -21.93
N ASP A 190 0.45 -21.38 -22.06
CA ASP A 190 0.71 -20.15 -22.84
C ASP A 190 -0.13 -18.97 -22.32
N THR A 191 -0.14 -18.83 -20.99
CA THR A 191 -0.72 -17.72 -20.24
C THR A 191 0.41 -16.94 -19.58
N HIS A 192 0.31 -15.62 -19.60
CA HIS A 192 1.25 -14.71 -18.98
C HIS A 192 0.53 -13.96 -17.87
N ILE A 193 1.12 -13.86 -16.67
CA ILE A 193 0.48 -13.20 -15.52
C ILE A 193 1.14 -11.84 -15.24
N LEU A 194 0.33 -10.85 -14.86
CA LEU A 194 0.77 -9.49 -14.57
C LEU A 194 0.10 -9.01 -13.28
N GLY A 195 0.86 -8.91 -12.18
CA GLY A 195 0.40 -8.41 -10.89
C GLY A 195 0.72 -6.93 -10.71
N VAL A 196 -0.27 -6.13 -10.30
CA VAL A 196 -0.14 -4.66 -10.22
C VAL A 196 -0.37 -4.16 -8.80
N CYS A 197 0.67 -3.59 -8.17
CA CYS A 197 0.68 -3.23 -6.76
C CYS A 197 0.58 -4.47 -5.84
N GLN A 198 -0.33 -4.43 -4.86
CA GLN A 198 -0.60 -5.44 -3.83
C GLN A 198 -0.61 -6.92 -4.30
N PRO A 199 -1.17 -7.29 -5.47
CA PRO A 199 -1.19 -8.67 -5.95
C PRO A 199 0.17 -9.23 -6.32
N SER A 200 1.23 -8.42 -6.38
CA SER A 200 2.57 -8.93 -6.70
C SER A 200 3.02 -10.03 -5.73
N VAL A 201 2.65 -9.92 -4.45
CA VAL A 201 2.92 -10.94 -3.41
C VAL A 201 2.14 -12.24 -3.69
N PRO A 202 0.79 -12.27 -3.75
CA PRO A 202 0.06 -13.50 -4.02
C PRO A 202 0.28 -14.05 -5.45
N VAL A 203 0.63 -13.23 -6.45
CA VAL A 203 1.04 -13.73 -7.78
C VAL A 203 2.36 -14.50 -7.68
N LEU A 204 3.37 -13.95 -7.01
CA LEU A 204 4.65 -14.65 -6.80
C LEU A 204 4.45 -15.94 -5.99
N ALA A 205 3.62 -15.88 -4.95
CA ALA A 205 3.27 -17.04 -4.14
C ALA A 205 2.50 -18.12 -4.93
N ALA A 206 1.51 -17.74 -5.74
CA ALA A 206 0.76 -18.65 -6.60
C ALA A 206 1.68 -19.40 -7.58
N VAL A 207 2.60 -18.68 -8.24
CA VAL A 207 3.56 -19.31 -9.16
C VAL A 207 4.51 -20.24 -8.40
N ALA A 208 5.04 -19.85 -7.24
CA ALA A 208 5.88 -20.72 -6.41
C ALA A 208 5.14 -22.02 -6.01
N VAL A 209 3.88 -21.90 -5.58
CA VAL A 209 3.01 -23.02 -5.21
C VAL A 209 2.70 -23.94 -6.40
N MET A 210 2.51 -23.40 -7.60
CA MET A 210 2.29 -24.20 -8.81
C MET A 210 3.58 -24.89 -9.29
N GLU A 211 4.73 -24.23 -9.19
CA GLU A 211 6.03 -24.82 -9.56
C GLU A 211 6.43 -25.95 -8.60
N ASP A 212 6.22 -25.80 -7.28
CA ASP A 212 6.44 -26.88 -6.29
C ASP A 212 5.53 -28.10 -6.54
N ARG A 213 4.36 -27.89 -7.15
CA ARG A 213 3.41 -28.94 -7.55
C ARG A 213 3.69 -29.55 -8.94
N GLU A 214 4.76 -29.13 -9.62
CA GLU A 214 5.06 -29.47 -11.03
C GLU A 214 3.90 -29.18 -12.01
N ASP A 215 3.11 -28.13 -11.72
CA ASP A 215 1.84 -27.88 -12.40
C ASP A 215 2.04 -27.62 -13.91
N PRO A 216 1.24 -28.24 -14.80
CA PRO A 216 1.36 -28.04 -16.25
C PRO A 216 0.84 -26.67 -16.74
N TYR A 217 0.12 -25.92 -15.90
CA TYR A 217 -0.51 -24.64 -16.22
C TYR A 217 0.18 -23.44 -15.57
N VAL A 218 1.43 -23.60 -15.11
CA VAL A 218 2.27 -22.44 -14.73
C VAL A 218 2.33 -21.43 -15.88
N PRO A 219 2.30 -20.12 -15.60
CA PRO A 219 2.39 -19.11 -16.64
C PRO A 219 3.79 -19.10 -17.26
N SER A 220 3.89 -18.78 -18.56
CA SER A 220 5.19 -18.67 -19.24
C SER A 220 6.03 -17.52 -18.67
N THR A 221 5.37 -16.45 -18.21
CA THR A 221 6.01 -15.30 -17.56
C THR A 221 5.16 -14.73 -16.44
N MET A 222 5.79 -14.19 -15.40
CA MET A 222 5.17 -13.25 -14.48
C MET A 222 5.79 -11.85 -14.63
N THR A 223 4.94 -10.82 -14.60
CA THR A 223 5.34 -9.42 -14.47
C THR A 223 4.81 -8.88 -13.15
N LEU A 224 5.68 -8.34 -12.30
CA LEU A 224 5.33 -7.73 -11.02
C LEU A 224 5.61 -6.22 -11.09
N MET A 225 4.63 -5.38 -10.79
CA MET A 225 4.75 -3.92 -10.98
C MET A 225 4.39 -3.16 -9.71
N GLY A 226 5.34 -2.39 -9.17
CA GLY A 226 5.15 -1.62 -7.92
C GLY A 226 4.69 -2.50 -6.75
N GLY A 227 5.28 -3.67 -6.57
CA GLY A 227 4.85 -4.69 -5.63
C GLY A 227 5.59 -4.67 -4.29
N PRO A 228 4.90 -4.78 -3.14
CA PRO A 228 5.53 -4.82 -1.81
C PRO A 228 6.13 -6.21 -1.49
N ILE A 229 7.06 -6.72 -2.31
CA ILE A 229 7.65 -8.06 -2.11
C ILE A 229 8.58 -8.10 -0.90
N ASP A 230 9.37 -7.05 -0.65
CA ASP A 230 10.13 -6.89 0.59
C ASP A 230 10.06 -5.46 1.13
N THR A 231 9.05 -5.18 1.95
CA THR A 231 8.77 -3.88 2.58
C THR A 231 9.83 -3.38 3.56
N ARG A 232 10.88 -4.18 3.85
CA ARG A 232 12.06 -3.74 4.61
C ARG A 232 13.04 -2.94 3.75
N VAL A 233 12.99 -3.12 2.43
CA VAL A 233 13.78 -2.37 1.46
C VAL A 233 13.10 -1.02 1.24
N ALA A 234 13.80 0.09 1.50
CA ALA A 234 13.27 1.44 1.36
C ALA A 234 11.85 1.58 1.98
N PRO A 235 11.71 1.44 3.32
CA PRO A 235 10.42 1.46 3.98
C PRO A 235 9.70 2.80 3.77
N THR A 236 8.39 2.73 3.53
CA THR A 236 7.51 3.89 3.32
C THR A 236 6.62 4.11 4.55
N ALA A 237 5.92 5.24 4.62
CA ALA A 237 5.08 5.59 5.78
C ALA A 237 3.97 4.56 6.08
N VAL A 238 3.54 3.80 5.07
CA VAL A 238 2.59 2.68 5.22
C VAL A 238 3.18 1.57 6.09
N ASN A 239 4.47 1.29 5.92
CA ASN A 239 5.20 0.21 6.59
C ASN A 239 5.39 0.55 8.08
N ASP A 240 5.78 1.80 8.37
CA ASP A 240 5.94 2.31 9.75
C ASP A 240 4.63 2.27 10.53
N LEU A 241 3.49 2.55 9.88
CA LEU A 241 2.17 2.47 10.50
C LEU A 241 1.79 1.02 10.86
N ALA A 242 2.04 0.07 9.95
CA ALA A 242 1.74 -1.34 10.18
C ALA A 242 2.52 -1.90 11.40
N VAL A 243 3.83 -1.64 11.43
CA VAL A 243 4.72 -2.11 12.51
C VAL A 243 4.42 -1.43 13.86
N SER A 244 4.15 -0.12 13.87
CA SER A 244 3.94 0.63 15.12
C SER A 244 2.59 0.37 15.80
N LYS A 245 1.56 -0.07 15.05
CA LYS A 245 0.22 -0.36 15.60
C LYS A 245 0.02 -1.84 15.97
N GLY A 246 0.62 -2.76 15.21
CA GLY A 246 0.41 -4.20 15.38
C GLY A 246 -1.02 -4.66 14.99
N ILE A 247 -1.18 -5.96 14.80
CA ILE A 247 -2.39 -6.53 14.19
C ILE A 247 -3.67 -6.34 15.03
N ASP A 248 -3.56 -6.43 16.35
CA ASP A 248 -4.70 -6.24 17.28
C ASP A 248 -5.27 -4.82 17.19
N TRP A 249 -4.45 -3.81 16.89
CA TRP A 249 -4.96 -2.45 16.71
C TRP A 249 -5.85 -2.39 15.46
N PHE A 250 -5.40 -2.89 14.31
CA PHE A 250 -6.20 -2.92 13.09
C PHE A 250 -7.51 -3.68 13.30
N LYS A 251 -7.44 -4.88 13.87
CA LYS A 251 -8.61 -5.73 14.15
C LYS A 251 -9.66 -5.04 15.01
N ASN A 252 -9.26 -4.21 15.98
CA ASN A 252 -10.18 -3.52 16.88
C ASN A 252 -10.63 -2.13 16.39
N ASN A 253 -9.93 -1.51 15.43
CA ASN A 253 -10.18 -0.11 15.02
C ASN A 253 -10.74 0.03 13.59
N VAL A 254 -10.43 -0.90 12.67
CA VAL A 254 -10.84 -0.77 11.24
C VAL A 254 -11.81 -1.84 10.76
N VAL A 255 -11.99 -2.94 11.51
CA VAL A 255 -12.97 -3.98 11.17
C VAL A 255 -14.36 -3.58 11.64
N MET A 256 -15.35 -3.67 10.75
CA MET A 256 -16.76 -3.40 11.03
C MET A 256 -17.66 -4.46 10.40
N LYS A 257 -18.88 -4.58 10.92
CA LYS A 257 -19.91 -5.43 10.30
C LYS A 257 -20.67 -4.69 9.21
N VAL A 258 -20.84 -5.36 8.08
CA VAL A 258 -21.69 -4.87 6.97
C VAL A 258 -23.13 -4.67 7.46
N PRO A 259 -23.74 -3.49 7.26
CA PRO A 259 -25.09 -3.19 7.71
C PRO A 259 -26.16 -3.71 6.72
N PHE A 260 -27.36 -3.95 7.24
CA PHE A 260 -28.56 -4.18 6.42
C PHE A 260 -28.87 -2.90 5.61
N PRO A 261 -29.26 -2.97 4.32
CA PRO A 261 -29.75 -4.14 3.58
C PRO A 261 -28.74 -4.83 2.66
N HIS A 262 -27.43 -4.61 2.82
CA HIS A 262 -26.44 -5.18 1.90
C HIS A 262 -26.41 -6.74 1.97
N PRO A 263 -26.20 -7.45 0.85
CA PRO A 263 -26.23 -8.92 0.82
C PRO A 263 -25.26 -9.60 1.79
N GLY A 264 -24.08 -9.00 1.99
CA GLY A 264 -23.06 -9.43 2.96
C GLY A 264 -23.37 -9.04 4.40
N PHE A 265 -24.61 -8.71 4.77
CA PHE A 265 -25.01 -8.33 6.13
C PHE A 265 -24.37 -9.23 7.21
N MET A 266 -23.81 -8.60 8.26
CA MET A 266 -23.05 -9.22 9.35
C MET A 266 -21.64 -9.77 9.00
N ARG A 267 -21.21 -9.77 7.73
CA ARG A 267 -19.82 -10.03 7.34
C ARG A 267 -18.88 -9.02 8.01
N ASP A 268 -17.76 -9.49 8.53
CA ASP A 268 -16.68 -8.63 9.01
C ASP A 268 -15.85 -8.14 7.82
N VAL A 269 -15.73 -6.82 7.69
CA VAL A 269 -15.04 -6.15 6.58
C VAL A 269 -14.15 -5.03 7.09
N TYR A 270 -13.15 -4.66 6.30
CA TYR A 270 -12.53 -3.34 6.34
C TYR A 270 -13.26 -2.43 5.33
N PRO A 271 -14.12 -1.49 5.76
CA PRO A 271 -14.97 -0.74 4.83
C PRO A 271 -14.19 0.18 3.89
N GLY A 272 -14.64 0.32 2.65
CA GLY A 272 -14.02 1.20 1.64
C GLY A 272 -13.93 2.66 2.09
N PHE A 273 -14.95 3.16 2.78
CA PHE A 273 -14.92 4.54 3.30
C PHE A 273 -13.88 4.72 4.43
N LEU A 274 -13.56 3.67 5.19
CA LEU A 274 -12.45 3.69 6.16
C LEU A 274 -11.09 3.56 5.47
N GLN A 275 -11.02 3.05 4.24
CA GLN A 275 -9.77 3.03 3.48
C GLN A 275 -9.42 4.44 3.00
N LEU A 276 -10.41 5.18 2.49
CA LEU A 276 -10.29 6.63 2.26
C LEU A 276 -9.96 7.37 3.56
N SER A 277 -10.67 7.07 4.65
CA SER A 277 -10.50 7.81 5.92
C SER A 277 -9.38 7.34 6.83
N GLY A 278 -8.73 6.22 6.54
CA GLY A 278 -7.60 5.68 7.31
C GLY A 278 -6.38 6.58 7.15
N PHE A 279 -6.10 6.98 5.90
CA PHE A 279 -5.18 8.08 5.58
C PHE A 279 -5.66 9.42 6.18
N MET A 280 -6.97 9.69 6.20
CA MET A 280 -7.50 10.93 6.78
C MET A 280 -7.29 11.03 8.30
N SER A 281 -7.09 9.94 9.03
CA SER A 281 -6.86 9.97 10.48
C SER A 281 -5.54 10.66 10.89
N MET A 282 -4.64 10.94 9.95
CA MET A 282 -3.45 11.77 10.15
C MET A 282 -3.77 13.26 10.03
N ASN A 283 -4.19 13.86 11.15
CA ASN A 283 -4.53 15.27 11.35
C ASN A 283 -5.77 15.77 10.57
N LEU A 284 -6.85 16.08 11.30
CA LEU A 284 -8.09 16.64 10.75
C LEU A 284 -7.86 17.92 9.93
N ASP A 285 -6.90 18.75 10.32
CA ASP A 285 -6.53 20.00 9.61
C ASP A 285 -5.71 19.78 8.32
N ARG A 286 -5.21 18.55 8.07
CA ARG A 286 -4.47 18.20 6.83
C ARG A 286 -5.35 17.55 5.75
N HIS A 287 -6.63 17.28 6.04
CA HIS A 287 -7.53 16.47 5.20
C HIS A 287 -7.54 16.80 3.70
N VAL A 288 -7.54 18.09 3.32
CA VAL A 288 -7.65 18.50 1.91
C VAL A 288 -6.28 18.51 1.22
N THR A 289 -5.22 18.91 1.93
CA THR A 289 -3.87 19.03 1.38
C THR A 289 -3.22 17.66 1.23
N ALA A 290 -3.27 16.80 2.26
CA ALA A 290 -2.66 15.48 2.20
C ALA A 290 -3.29 14.57 1.12
N HIS A 291 -4.62 14.65 0.92
CA HIS A 291 -5.29 13.93 -0.16
C HIS A 291 -4.88 14.47 -1.54
N ARG A 292 -4.70 15.79 -1.67
CA ARG A 292 -4.24 16.42 -2.92
C ARG A 292 -2.78 16.06 -3.23
N ASP A 293 -1.91 16.08 -2.23
CA ASP A 293 -0.49 15.80 -2.36
C ASP A 293 -0.27 14.31 -2.70
N PHE A 294 -0.93 13.40 -1.98
CA PHE A 294 -0.93 11.95 -2.28
C PHE A 294 -1.45 11.66 -3.70
N PHE A 295 -2.57 12.28 -4.08
CA PHE A 295 -3.09 12.18 -5.45
C PHE A 295 -2.08 12.72 -6.47
N GLN A 296 -1.43 13.84 -6.18
CA GLN A 296 -0.45 14.46 -7.07
C GLN A 296 0.83 13.62 -7.20
N HIS A 297 1.25 12.89 -6.15
CA HIS A 297 2.35 11.92 -6.21
C HIS A 297 1.99 10.66 -7.01
N LEU A 298 0.77 10.13 -6.85
CA LEU A 298 0.28 9.01 -7.68
C LEU A 298 0.42 9.32 -9.18
N VAL A 299 -0.09 10.48 -9.62
CA VAL A 299 -0.07 10.89 -11.04
C VAL A 299 1.19 11.67 -11.44
N GLU A 300 2.21 11.77 -10.58
CA GLU A 300 3.37 12.62 -10.86
C GLU A 300 4.18 12.11 -12.06
N GLY A 301 4.31 12.95 -13.08
CA GLY A 301 5.07 12.62 -14.29
C GLY A 301 4.37 11.68 -15.26
N ASP A 302 3.09 11.36 -15.04
CA ASP A 302 2.30 10.45 -15.89
C ASP A 302 2.10 10.99 -17.32
N GLY A 303 2.21 12.30 -17.51
CA GLY A 303 2.13 13.02 -18.78
C GLY A 303 0.72 13.20 -19.36
N ASP A 304 -0.34 12.93 -18.59
CA ASP A 304 -1.73 13.12 -19.00
C ASP A 304 -2.30 14.50 -18.55
N ASN A 305 -3.59 14.75 -18.79
CA ASN A 305 -4.19 16.09 -18.64
C ASN A 305 -5.17 16.19 -17.44
N ALA A 306 -5.54 17.42 -17.08
CA ALA A 306 -6.42 17.70 -15.94
C ALA A 306 -7.81 17.04 -16.02
N GLU A 307 -8.32 16.74 -17.21
CA GLU A 307 -9.61 16.04 -17.37
C GLU A 307 -9.47 14.56 -17.04
N LYS A 308 -8.43 13.89 -17.55
CA LYS A 308 -8.09 12.52 -17.15
C LYS A 308 -7.82 12.39 -15.65
N HIS A 309 -7.17 13.38 -15.04
CA HIS A 309 -6.99 13.40 -13.59
C HIS A 309 -8.33 13.49 -12.83
N ARG A 310 -9.34 14.23 -13.34
CA ARG A 310 -10.68 14.27 -12.75
C ARG A 310 -11.39 12.92 -12.88
N ASP A 311 -11.33 12.30 -14.05
CA ASP A 311 -11.99 11.01 -14.26
C ASP A 311 -11.33 9.90 -13.43
N PHE A 312 -9.99 9.94 -13.28
CA PHE A 312 -9.24 9.11 -12.32
C PHE A 312 -9.61 9.41 -10.85
N TYR A 313 -9.89 10.67 -10.49
CA TYR A 313 -10.33 11.03 -9.14
C TYR A 313 -11.73 10.45 -8.83
N ASP A 314 -12.67 10.54 -9.76
CA ASP A 314 -14.02 9.97 -9.62
C ASP A 314 -13.97 8.42 -9.52
N GLU A 315 -12.98 7.80 -10.18
CA GLU A 315 -12.68 6.36 -10.09
C GLU A 315 -11.94 5.95 -8.82
N TYR A 316 -11.04 6.80 -8.32
CA TYR A 316 -10.35 6.60 -7.03
C TYR A 316 -11.32 6.74 -5.85
N LEU A 317 -12.34 7.59 -5.94
CA LEU A 317 -13.39 7.65 -4.93
C LEU A 317 -14.36 6.44 -4.97
N ALA A 318 -14.33 5.64 -6.04
CA ALA A 318 -15.13 4.42 -6.16
C ALA A 318 -14.50 3.26 -5.37
N VAL A 319 -14.76 3.24 -4.06
CA VAL A 319 -14.19 2.25 -3.14
C VAL A 319 -15.11 1.07 -2.83
N MET A 320 -14.48 -0.04 -2.48
CA MET A 320 -15.09 -1.31 -2.10
C MET A 320 -14.65 -1.78 -0.71
N ASP A 321 -15.51 -2.53 -0.03
CA ASP A 321 -15.18 -3.17 1.23
C ASP A 321 -14.33 -4.41 0.99
N LEU A 322 -13.35 -4.66 1.86
CA LEU A 322 -12.52 -5.87 1.85
C LEU A 322 -12.95 -6.81 2.97
N THR A 323 -12.83 -8.13 2.80
CA THR A 323 -13.00 -9.07 3.91
C THR A 323 -11.97 -8.80 5.00
N ALA A 324 -12.41 -8.88 6.26
CA ALA A 324 -11.51 -8.66 7.39
C ALA A 324 -10.38 -9.68 7.43
N GLU A 325 -10.64 -10.94 7.03
CA GLU A 325 -9.64 -12.00 6.97
C GLU A 325 -8.51 -11.67 5.97
N PHE A 326 -8.84 -11.39 4.70
CA PHE A 326 -7.88 -11.00 3.67
C PHE A 326 -7.05 -9.77 4.07
N TYR A 327 -7.70 -8.72 4.58
CA TYR A 327 -7.01 -7.50 4.97
C TYR A 327 -6.04 -7.74 6.13
N LEU A 328 -6.48 -8.39 7.21
CA LEU A 328 -5.66 -8.61 8.39
C LEU A 328 -4.49 -9.56 8.07
N GLN A 329 -4.74 -10.67 7.36
CA GLN A 329 -3.67 -11.59 6.94
C GLN A 329 -2.67 -10.90 6.03
N THR A 330 -3.12 -10.04 5.10
CA THR A 330 -2.19 -9.27 4.25
C THR A 330 -1.32 -8.32 5.07
N VAL A 331 -1.88 -7.58 6.03
CA VAL A 331 -1.10 -6.69 6.92
C VAL A 331 -0.09 -7.49 7.75
N GLU A 332 -0.53 -8.60 8.36
CA GLU A 332 0.30 -9.46 9.19
C GLU A 332 1.42 -10.12 8.38
N THR A 333 1.08 -10.94 7.39
CA THR A 333 2.03 -11.75 6.60
C THR A 333 2.97 -10.90 5.75
N VAL A 334 2.51 -9.79 5.16
CA VAL A 334 3.32 -8.98 4.22
C VAL A 334 4.09 -7.88 4.95
N PHE A 335 3.41 -7.04 5.75
CA PHE A 335 3.98 -5.80 6.28
C PHE A 335 4.54 -5.91 7.71
N ILE A 336 4.13 -6.92 8.49
CA ILE A 336 4.63 -7.12 9.86
C ILE A 336 5.65 -8.27 9.88
N GLU A 337 5.23 -9.47 9.50
CA GLU A 337 6.06 -10.69 9.52
C GLU A 337 7.07 -10.74 8.38
N HIS A 338 6.80 -10.04 7.26
CA HIS A 338 7.59 -10.09 6.04
C HIS A 338 7.82 -11.54 5.57
N ALA A 339 6.78 -12.37 5.61
CA ALA A 339 6.91 -13.81 5.60
C ALA A 339 7.44 -14.35 4.25
N LEU A 340 7.05 -13.74 3.12
CA LEU A 340 7.53 -14.17 1.80
C LEU A 340 9.04 -13.92 1.61
N PRO A 341 9.59 -12.71 1.84
CA PRO A 341 11.03 -12.47 1.73
C PRO A 341 11.85 -13.04 2.91
N ASN A 342 11.20 -13.53 3.97
CA ASN A 342 11.83 -14.33 5.03
C ASN A 342 11.83 -15.83 4.74
N GLY A 343 11.14 -16.31 3.70
CA GLY A 343 10.99 -17.74 3.43
C GLY A 343 10.19 -18.48 4.51
N THR A 344 9.22 -17.80 5.13
CA THR A 344 8.31 -18.35 6.16
C THR A 344 6.84 -18.25 5.78
N MET A 345 6.50 -17.68 4.61
CA MET A 345 5.11 -17.61 4.14
C MET A 345 4.57 -19.02 3.91
N MET A 346 3.43 -19.30 4.53
CA MET A 346 2.68 -20.53 4.34
C MET A 346 1.47 -20.26 3.45
N HIS A 347 1.09 -21.23 2.65
CA HIS A 347 -0.16 -21.27 1.90
C HIS A 347 -0.85 -22.62 2.11
N ASN A 348 -2.04 -22.63 2.70
CA ASN A 348 -2.80 -23.86 3.02
C ASN A 348 -1.95 -24.93 3.75
N GLY A 349 -1.09 -24.48 4.68
CA GLY A 349 -0.20 -25.35 5.45
C GLY A 349 1.03 -25.90 4.72
N ARG A 350 1.32 -25.43 3.49
CA ARG A 350 2.58 -25.69 2.77
C ARG A 350 3.45 -24.44 2.72
N LEU A 351 4.77 -24.61 2.69
CA LEU A 351 5.70 -23.48 2.55
C LEU A 351 5.66 -22.93 1.12
N VAL A 352 5.65 -21.61 0.98
CA VAL A 352 5.80 -20.91 -0.30
C VAL A 352 7.29 -20.72 -0.59
N ASP A 353 7.88 -21.62 -1.38
CA ASP A 353 9.30 -21.58 -1.76
C ASP A 353 9.49 -21.00 -3.18
N CYS A 354 9.83 -19.71 -3.26
CA CYS A 354 10.16 -19.04 -4.53
C CYS A 354 11.39 -19.65 -5.24
N GLY A 355 12.24 -20.41 -4.53
CA GLY A 355 13.34 -21.16 -5.11
C GLY A 355 12.90 -22.33 -5.99
N LYS A 356 11.60 -22.68 -6.01
CA LYS A 356 11.02 -23.68 -6.92
C LYS A 356 10.75 -23.14 -8.32
N ILE A 357 10.66 -21.82 -8.48
CA ILE A 357 10.32 -21.17 -9.74
C ILE A 357 11.47 -21.37 -10.73
N THR A 358 11.18 -22.05 -11.84
CA THR A 358 12.19 -22.50 -12.82
C THR A 358 11.72 -22.39 -14.27
N ARG A 359 10.41 -22.41 -14.52
CA ARG A 359 9.80 -22.32 -15.87
C ARG A 359 9.15 -20.97 -16.15
N THR A 360 8.79 -20.22 -15.12
CA THR A 360 8.16 -18.90 -15.24
C THR A 360 9.19 -17.78 -15.27
N ALA A 361 9.38 -17.10 -16.41
CA ALA A 361 10.30 -15.96 -16.48
C ALA A 361 9.77 -14.75 -15.71
N LEU A 362 10.64 -13.99 -15.03
CA LEU A 362 10.29 -12.90 -14.11
C LEU A 362 10.70 -11.53 -14.66
N LEU A 363 9.73 -10.65 -14.85
CA LEU A 363 9.94 -9.20 -15.03
C LEU A 363 9.47 -8.45 -13.77
N THR A 364 10.31 -7.55 -13.23
CA THR A 364 9.88 -6.58 -12.22
C THR A 364 9.94 -5.15 -12.77
N VAL A 365 8.92 -4.34 -12.49
CA VAL A 365 8.83 -2.93 -12.88
C VAL A 365 8.64 -2.04 -11.65
N GLU A 366 9.43 -0.99 -11.53
CA GLU A 366 9.37 0.00 -10.44
C GLU A 366 9.38 1.43 -11.00
N GLY A 367 8.81 2.39 -10.27
CA GLY A 367 8.90 3.82 -10.57
C GLY A 367 10.03 4.48 -9.78
N GLU A 368 10.83 5.35 -10.41
CA GLU A 368 11.90 6.09 -9.71
C GLU A 368 11.36 7.00 -8.59
N LYS A 369 10.13 7.49 -8.73
CA LYS A 369 9.44 8.36 -7.76
C LYS A 369 8.31 7.65 -7.02
N ASP A 370 8.30 6.32 -7.01
CA ASP A 370 7.29 5.54 -6.28
C ASP A 370 7.47 5.70 -4.77
N ASP A 371 6.52 6.39 -4.12
CA ASP A 371 6.44 6.65 -2.68
C ASP A 371 5.52 5.66 -1.95
N ILE A 372 4.82 4.80 -2.68
CA ILE A 372 3.93 3.75 -2.15
C ILE A 372 4.73 2.47 -1.92
N THR A 373 5.36 1.98 -2.99
CA THR A 373 6.28 0.83 -2.98
C THR A 373 7.68 1.30 -3.34
N GLY A 374 8.47 1.52 -2.29
CA GLY A 374 9.82 2.08 -2.42
C GLY A 374 10.71 1.28 -3.37
N ARG A 375 11.62 1.98 -4.04
CA ARG A 375 12.59 1.39 -4.98
C ARG A 375 13.31 0.19 -4.36
N GLY A 376 13.32 -0.93 -5.09
CA GLY A 376 13.89 -2.19 -4.64
C GLY A 376 12.91 -3.16 -3.97
N GLN A 377 11.73 -2.72 -3.53
CA GLN A 377 10.73 -3.60 -2.90
C GLN A 377 10.21 -4.68 -3.86
N THR A 378 9.90 -4.33 -5.11
CA THR A 378 9.44 -5.29 -6.15
C THR A 378 10.62 -6.11 -6.65
N LYS A 379 11.76 -5.45 -6.85
CA LYS A 379 13.02 -6.03 -7.32
C LYS A 379 13.53 -7.15 -6.40
N ALA A 380 13.15 -7.14 -5.12
CA ALA A 380 13.47 -8.20 -4.16
C ALA A 380 13.05 -9.61 -4.65
N ALA A 381 11.99 -9.73 -5.45
CA ALA A 381 11.56 -11.00 -6.05
C ALA A 381 12.69 -11.76 -6.78
N HIS A 382 13.61 -11.05 -7.43
CA HIS A 382 14.77 -11.65 -8.12
C HIS A 382 15.73 -12.39 -7.18
N LYS A 383 15.82 -11.97 -5.91
CA LYS A 383 16.63 -12.65 -4.88
C LYS A 383 15.93 -13.89 -4.34
N LEU A 384 14.60 -13.95 -4.42
CA LEU A 384 13.79 -15.09 -3.96
C LEU A 384 13.70 -16.18 -5.03
N CYS A 385 13.68 -15.82 -6.31
CA CYS A 385 13.66 -16.74 -7.46
C CYS A 385 15.08 -17.25 -7.78
N THR A 386 15.68 -17.99 -6.84
CA THR A 386 17.10 -18.40 -6.90
C THR A 386 17.42 -19.41 -8.00
N SER A 387 16.49 -20.32 -8.33
CA SER A 387 16.69 -21.37 -9.34
C SER A 387 16.32 -20.97 -10.78
N LEU A 388 15.87 -19.73 -10.98
CA LEU A 388 15.53 -19.20 -12.31
C LEU A 388 16.79 -18.64 -12.98
N ASP A 389 17.02 -18.95 -14.25
CA ASP A 389 18.22 -18.50 -14.98
C ASP A 389 18.25 -16.96 -15.17
N ASP A 390 19.45 -16.39 -15.31
CA ASP A 390 19.63 -14.93 -15.39
C ASP A 390 19.06 -14.30 -16.67
N ASP A 391 18.93 -15.05 -17.77
CA ASP A 391 18.29 -14.59 -19.01
C ASP A 391 16.75 -14.60 -18.93
N MET A 392 16.18 -15.39 -18.00
CA MET A 392 14.76 -15.38 -17.65
C MET A 392 14.40 -14.28 -16.63
N LYS A 393 15.37 -13.45 -16.19
CA LYS A 393 15.20 -12.37 -15.21
C LYS A 393 15.37 -11.00 -15.85
N ALA A 394 14.33 -10.18 -15.78
CA ALA A 394 14.38 -8.78 -16.19
C ALA A 394 13.91 -7.85 -15.06
N HIS A 395 14.53 -6.67 -14.99
CA HIS A 395 14.10 -5.60 -14.10
C HIS A 395 14.18 -4.27 -14.84
N TYR A 396 13.12 -3.48 -14.73
CA TYR A 396 13.05 -2.14 -15.30
C TYR A 396 12.61 -1.13 -14.24
N GLU A 397 13.39 -0.06 -14.08
CA GLU A 397 13.04 1.09 -13.27
C GLU A 397 12.71 2.24 -14.23
N GLN A 398 11.48 2.73 -14.20
CA GLN A 398 11.01 3.82 -15.05
C GLN A 398 11.41 5.17 -14.44
N PRO A 399 12.25 5.99 -15.12
CA PRO A 399 12.65 7.28 -14.60
C PRO A 399 11.49 8.27 -14.49
N ASN A 400 11.55 9.14 -13.48
CA ASN A 400 10.64 10.25 -13.22
C ASN A 400 9.15 9.91 -13.05
N VAL A 401 8.82 8.66 -12.72
CA VAL A 401 7.45 8.15 -12.62
C VAL A 401 7.11 7.75 -11.19
N GLY A 402 5.98 8.26 -10.68
CA GLY A 402 5.33 7.80 -9.44
C GLY A 402 4.53 6.51 -9.63
N HIS A 403 3.93 6.00 -8.54
CA HIS A 403 3.36 4.65 -8.49
C HIS A 403 2.37 4.33 -9.63
N TYR A 404 1.40 5.20 -9.91
CA TYR A 404 0.36 4.95 -10.92
C TYR A 404 0.92 4.94 -12.35
N GLY A 405 1.91 5.79 -12.63
CA GLY A 405 2.55 5.87 -13.95
C GLY A 405 3.34 4.62 -14.34
N VAL A 406 3.60 3.70 -13.39
CA VAL A 406 4.23 2.39 -13.64
C VAL A 406 3.32 1.46 -14.44
N PHE A 407 2.00 1.63 -14.35
CA PHE A 407 1.02 0.71 -14.94
C PHE A 407 -0.14 1.39 -15.68
N ASN A 408 -0.23 2.73 -15.62
CA ASN A 408 -1.22 3.53 -16.35
C ASN A 408 -0.60 4.89 -16.78
N GLY A 409 -1.37 5.78 -17.41
CA GLY A 409 -0.90 7.07 -17.91
C GLY A 409 -0.15 6.99 -19.26
N SER A 410 0.57 8.05 -19.63
CA SER A 410 1.29 8.09 -20.92
C SER A 410 2.56 7.25 -20.92
N ARG A 411 3.31 7.25 -19.80
CA ARG A 411 4.58 6.51 -19.63
C ARG A 411 4.40 5.01 -19.73
N TRP A 412 3.36 4.47 -19.08
CA TRP A 412 2.94 3.08 -19.29
C TRP A 412 2.74 2.77 -20.79
N ARG A 413 1.92 3.57 -21.49
CA ARG A 413 1.57 3.35 -22.90
C ARG A 413 2.78 3.45 -23.85
N SER A 414 3.68 4.41 -23.64
CA SER A 414 4.79 4.67 -24.57
C SER A 414 6.07 3.89 -24.27
N GLU A 415 6.29 3.48 -23.01
CA GLU A 415 7.58 2.92 -22.57
C GLU A 415 7.44 1.56 -21.90
N ILE A 416 6.56 1.40 -20.92
CA ILE A 416 6.52 0.19 -20.09
C ILE A 416 5.75 -0.95 -20.78
N ALA A 417 4.54 -0.71 -21.28
CA ALA A 417 3.72 -1.72 -21.95
C ALA A 417 4.43 -2.37 -23.15
N PRO A 418 5.17 -1.65 -24.02
CA PRO A 418 6.01 -2.25 -25.05
C PRO A 418 7.07 -3.22 -24.47
N ARG A 419 7.77 -2.83 -23.40
CA ARG A 419 8.78 -3.68 -22.74
C ARG A 419 8.17 -4.94 -22.13
N VAL A 420 7.00 -4.83 -21.50
CA VAL A 420 6.23 -5.98 -20.99
C VAL A 420 5.85 -6.91 -22.13
N MET A 421 5.33 -6.39 -23.25
CA MET A 421 4.98 -7.19 -24.41
C MET A 421 6.18 -7.87 -25.07
N ASP A 422 7.33 -7.21 -25.14
CA ASP A 422 8.54 -7.77 -25.72
C ASP A 422 9.18 -8.84 -24.81
N PHE A 423 9.12 -8.66 -23.48
CA PHE A 423 9.49 -9.69 -22.50
C PHE A 423 8.59 -10.93 -22.61
N ILE A 424 7.27 -10.72 -22.67
CA ILE A 424 6.24 -11.76 -22.90
C ILE A 424 6.53 -12.55 -24.18
N ARG A 425 6.80 -11.86 -25.30
CA ARG A 425 7.10 -12.49 -26.59
C ARG A 425 8.40 -13.28 -26.59
N SER A 426 9.43 -12.78 -25.88
CA SER A 426 10.75 -13.41 -25.82
C SER A 426 10.76 -14.69 -24.98
N ASN A 427 9.90 -14.76 -23.96
CA ASN A 427 9.79 -15.88 -23.01
C ASN A 427 8.52 -16.73 -23.22
N ARG A 428 7.85 -16.60 -24.38
CA ARG A 428 6.62 -17.33 -24.67
C ARG A 428 6.89 -18.82 -24.87
N THR A 429 6.08 -19.68 -24.25
CA THR A 429 6.19 -21.14 -24.45
C THR A 429 5.81 -21.50 -25.90
N ASP A 430 6.72 -22.13 -26.63
CA ASP A 430 6.42 -22.64 -27.97
C ASP A 430 5.47 -23.84 -27.89
N LEU A 431 4.16 -23.57 -28.00
CA LEU A 431 3.08 -24.57 -28.04
C LEU A 431 3.26 -25.65 -29.12
N ARG A 432 4.17 -25.48 -30.08
CA ARG A 432 4.49 -26.48 -31.12
C ARG A 432 5.56 -27.47 -30.68
N LYS A 433 6.34 -27.16 -29.64
CA LYS A 433 7.22 -28.14 -29.00
C LYS A 433 6.40 -28.91 -27.96
N PRO A 434 6.31 -30.25 -28.06
CA PRO A 434 5.73 -31.03 -26.97
C PRO A 434 6.55 -30.80 -25.71
N ALA A 435 5.86 -30.57 -24.59
CA ALA A 435 6.50 -30.38 -23.29
C ALA A 435 7.53 -31.48 -23.06
N ALA A 436 8.77 -31.09 -22.78
CA ALA A 436 9.83 -32.04 -22.49
C ALA A 436 9.37 -32.89 -21.30
N LYS A 437 9.26 -34.21 -21.50
CA LYS A 437 8.80 -35.11 -20.43
C LYS A 437 9.69 -34.91 -19.22
N ALA A 438 9.10 -34.50 -18.09
CA ALA A 438 9.78 -34.45 -16.82
C ALA A 438 10.48 -35.81 -16.60
N PRO A 439 11.78 -35.83 -16.27
CA PRO A 439 12.49 -37.09 -16.07
C PRO A 439 11.90 -37.77 -14.84
N VAL A 440 11.07 -38.80 -15.06
CA VAL A 440 10.44 -39.58 -13.99
C VAL A 440 11.55 -40.07 -13.05
N ALA A 441 11.64 -39.45 -11.87
CA ALA A 441 12.68 -39.74 -10.90
C ALA A 441 12.53 -41.20 -10.45
N LYS A 442 13.47 -42.03 -10.90
CA LYS A 442 13.52 -43.45 -10.55
C LYS A 442 13.72 -43.56 -9.05
N ALA A 443 12.70 -44.04 -8.32
CA ALA A 443 12.67 -44.05 -6.87
C ALA A 443 13.97 -44.63 -6.27
N ALA A 444 14.72 -43.77 -5.58
CA ALA A 444 15.90 -44.17 -4.83
C ALA A 444 15.48 -44.70 -3.44
N ALA A 445 16.05 -45.83 -3.04
CA ALA A 445 15.80 -46.43 -1.73
C ALA A 445 16.30 -45.52 -0.58
N PRO A 446 15.66 -45.55 0.60
CA PRO A 446 15.99 -44.64 1.69
C PRO A 446 17.38 -44.92 2.29
N ALA A 447 18.20 -43.88 2.38
CA ALA A 447 19.45 -43.91 3.15
C ALA A 447 19.17 -43.76 4.66
N PRO A 448 19.98 -44.35 5.55
CA PRO A 448 19.68 -44.42 6.98
C PRO A 448 19.98 -43.11 7.73
N ALA A 449 19.21 -42.85 8.79
CA ALA A 449 19.32 -41.65 9.61
C ALA A 449 20.61 -41.63 10.48
N PRO A 450 21.23 -40.45 10.71
CA PRO A 450 22.33 -40.31 11.68
C PRO A 450 21.82 -40.35 13.13
N ALA A 451 22.51 -41.10 13.99
CA ALA A 451 22.26 -41.16 15.43
C ALA A 451 22.91 -39.99 16.19
N ALA A 452 22.40 -39.68 17.38
CA ALA A 452 22.78 -38.52 18.20
C ALA A 452 23.76 -38.83 19.35
N ALA A 453 24.19 -37.74 20.02
CA ALA A 453 24.88 -37.62 21.33
C ALA A 453 26.43 -37.56 21.30
N PRO A 454 27.11 -37.01 22.35
CA PRO A 454 26.61 -36.32 23.56
C PRO A 454 27.22 -34.90 23.81
N ALA A 455 26.81 -34.23 24.90
CA ALA A 455 27.26 -32.89 25.30
C ALA A 455 28.23 -32.88 26.51
N ALA A 456 29.07 -31.84 26.64
CA ALA A 456 29.80 -31.52 27.89
C ALA A 456 30.18 -30.01 28.02
N LYS A 457 30.21 -29.55 29.29
CA LYS A 457 30.52 -28.20 29.84
C LYS A 457 31.92 -27.67 29.45
N ALA A 458 32.24 -26.37 29.34
CA ALA A 458 31.87 -25.10 30.02
C ALA A 458 32.74 -24.67 31.24
N ALA A 459 33.49 -23.57 31.07
CA ALA A 459 34.11 -22.66 32.08
C ALA A 459 34.99 -21.61 31.32
N ALA A 460 35.25 -20.37 31.76
CA ALA A 460 34.60 -19.45 32.71
C ALA A 460 35.16 -18.02 32.49
N GLU A 461 34.42 -16.96 32.88
CA GLU A 461 34.89 -15.56 32.91
C GLU A 461 35.85 -15.28 34.09
N PRO A 462 36.35 -14.03 34.20
CA PRO A 462 36.12 -13.33 35.46
C PRO A 462 35.54 -11.90 35.31
N ALA A 463 34.69 -11.52 36.27
CA ALA A 463 33.94 -10.27 36.37
C ALA A 463 34.53 -9.28 37.41
N VAL A 464 33.90 -8.10 37.58
CA VAL A 464 33.87 -7.19 38.77
C VAL A 464 33.24 -5.85 38.34
N LYS A 465 32.37 -5.10 39.07
CA LYS A 465 31.50 -5.26 40.26
C LYS A 465 30.41 -4.16 40.19
N ALA A 466 29.37 -4.21 41.04
CA ALA A 466 28.27 -3.23 41.08
C ALA A 466 28.27 -2.31 42.33
N ALA A 467 27.48 -1.22 42.22
CA ALA A 467 26.97 -0.32 43.29
C ALA A 467 27.98 0.67 43.94
N PRO A 468 27.53 1.82 44.52
CA PRO A 468 26.16 2.16 44.93
C PRO A 468 25.63 3.57 44.55
N ALA A 469 24.37 3.83 44.86
CA ALA A 469 23.79 5.18 44.94
C ALA A 469 23.72 5.68 46.41
N PRO A 470 23.85 7.00 46.64
CA PRO A 470 23.16 7.67 47.74
C PRO A 470 22.36 8.91 47.26
N ALA A 471 21.68 9.59 48.19
CA ALA A 471 20.46 10.35 47.87
C ALA A 471 20.45 11.85 48.27
N LYS A 472 19.56 12.59 47.59
CA LYS A 472 18.86 13.83 48.00
C LYS A 472 19.69 15.09 48.36
N ALA A 473 19.47 16.14 47.56
CA ALA A 473 19.42 17.52 48.02
C ALA A 473 18.20 18.27 47.42
N LYS A 474 17.62 19.19 48.19
CA LYS A 474 16.53 20.13 47.86
C LYS A 474 16.62 21.28 48.88
N PRO A 475 16.12 22.52 48.65
CA PRO A 475 15.61 23.12 47.42
C PRO A 475 16.32 24.45 47.04
N ALA A 476 16.15 24.93 45.80
CA ALA A 476 16.39 26.33 45.45
C ALA A 476 15.34 26.86 44.45
N ALA A 477 15.06 28.16 44.57
CA ALA A 477 14.08 29.03 43.89
C ALA A 477 13.39 28.57 42.58
N LYS A 478 12.07 28.84 42.51
CA LYS A 478 11.31 29.00 41.26
C LYS A 478 11.61 30.36 40.63
N SER A 479 11.96 30.41 39.35
CA SER A 479 11.63 31.52 38.44
C SER A 479 11.75 31.08 36.97
N SER A 480 10.61 31.12 36.25
CA SER A 480 10.46 31.23 34.78
C SER A 480 11.63 30.81 33.87
N GLY A 481 11.48 29.70 33.12
CA GLY A 481 12.51 29.29 32.14
C GLY A 481 12.15 28.26 31.05
N ASN A 482 10.89 27.81 30.91
CA ASN A 482 10.53 26.75 29.93
C ASN A 482 10.42 27.22 28.47
N SER A 483 10.60 28.51 28.13
CA SER A 483 10.66 28.91 26.72
C SER A 483 12.01 28.52 26.10
N LEU A 484 12.02 28.17 24.80
CA LEU A 484 13.24 27.86 24.05
C LEU A 484 14.28 29.00 24.14
N GLU A 485 13.79 30.24 24.24
CA GLU A 485 14.54 31.50 24.34
C GLU A 485 15.49 31.56 25.56
N SER A 486 15.29 30.74 26.60
CA SER A 486 16.17 30.71 27.78
C SER A 486 17.53 30.05 27.51
N ILE A 487 17.65 29.27 26.42
CA ILE A 487 18.87 28.54 26.04
C ILE A 487 19.54 29.14 24.79
N LEU A 488 18.84 29.97 24.00
CA LEU A 488 19.38 30.57 22.78
C LEU A 488 20.33 31.74 23.09
N LEU A 489 21.55 31.67 22.57
CA LEU A 489 22.53 32.74 22.68
C LEU A 489 22.50 33.64 21.44
N THR A 490 22.79 34.93 21.61
CA THR A 490 22.92 35.87 20.47
C THR A 490 24.30 35.85 19.82
N LYS A 491 25.29 35.26 20.50
CA LYS A 491 26.69 35.02 20.06
C LYS A 491 27.23 33.80 20.82
N PRO A 492 28.18 33.03 20.28
CA PRO A 492 28.82 31.94 21.02
C PRO A 492 29.52 32.47 22.27
N ASP A 493 29.33 31.78 23.40
CA ASP A 493 30.06 32.05 24.63
C ASP A 493 31.41 31.31 24.58
N GLY A 494 32.44 31.97 24.03
CA GLY A 494 33.74 31.36 23.73
C GLY A 494 33.87 30.89 22.27
N ALA A 495 34.70 29.86 22.05
CA ALA A 495 34.78 29.20 20.75
C ALA A 495 33.58 28.26 20.58
N ALA A 496 32.87 28.35 19.46
CA ALA A 496 31.73 27.45 19.18
C ALA A 496 32.21 26.00 18.98
N ASP A 497 31.40 25.05 19.44
CA ASP A 497 31.64 23.63 19.25
C ASP A 497 31.40 23.19 17.79
N ASP A 498 32.10 22.15 17.35
CA ASP A 498 31.84 21.51 16.06
C ASP A 498 30.60 20.60 16.16
N LEU A 499 29.43 21.18 15.94
CA LEU A 499 28.15 20.47 16.09
C LEU A 499 27.98 19.31 15.09
N LYS A 500 28.76 19.26 13.99
CA LYS A 500 28.76 18.11 13.06
C LYS A 500 29.38 16.85 13.68
N SER A 501 30.00 16.97 14.86
CA SER A 501 30.42 15.81 15.67
C SER A 501 29.24 14.98 16.17
N ILE A 502 28.01 15.52 16.20
CA ILE A 502 26.78 14.78 16.46
C ILE A 502 26.32 14.09 15.18
N SER A 503 26.13 12.77 15.24
CA SER A 503 25.64 11.97 14.11
C SER A 503 24.28 12.47 13.62
N GLY A 504 24.21 12.82 12.33
CA GLY A 504 23.02 13.40 11.70
C GLY A 504 23.08 14.93 11.53
N VAL A 505 23.99 15.64 12.20
CA VAL A 505 24.21 17.08 12.00
C VAL A 505 25.16 17.31 10.82
N GLY A 506 24.60 17.62 9.65
CA GLY A 506 25.39 18.08 8.49
C GLY A 506 25.71 19.59 8.56
N PRO A 507 26.64 20.11 7.73
CA PRO A 507 27.02 21.54 7.73
C PRO A 507 25.85 22.53 7.58
N LYS A 508 24.79 22.13 6.86
CA LYS A 508 23.55 22.94 6.74
C LYS A 508 22.74 22.99 8.05
N LEU A 509 22.73 21.89 8.81
CA LEU A 509 22.04 21.81 10.10
C LEU A 509 22.82 22.54 11.18
N GLU A 510 24.15 22.41 11.20
CA GLU A 510 25.04 23.23 12.04
C GLU A 510 24.83 24.74 11.76
N SER A 511 24.74 25.15 10.50
CA SER A 511 24.45 26.55 10.15
C SER A 511 23.10 27.02 10.69
N ALA A 512 22.04 26.21 10.54
CA ALA A 512 20.70 26.54 11.05
C ALA A 512 20.61 26.56 12.60
N LEU A 513 21.36 25.70 13.28
CA LEU A 513 21.49 25.70 14.75
C LEU A 513 22.21 26.96 15.24
N ASN A 514 23.32 27.31 14.60
CA ASN A 514 24.06 28.54 14.89
C ASN A 514 23.22 29.80 14.64
N GLU A 515 22.46 29.85 13.54
CA GLU A 515 21.50 30.94 13.25
C GLU A 515 20.35 31.00 14.27
N ALA A 516 19.93 29.86 14.81
CA ALA A 516 18.94 29.80 15.88
C ALA A 516 19.49 30.22 17.25
N GLY A 517 20.82 30.28 17.44
CA GLY A 517 21.48 30.65 18.69
C GLY A 517 22.05 29.47 19.50
N ILE A 518 22.19 28.29 18.87
CA ILE A 518 22.77 27.08 19.45
C ILE A 518 24.17 26.89 18.85
N PHE A 519 25.20 27.09 19.67
CA PHE A 519 26.61 27.05 19.28
C PHE A 519 27.41 25.96 20.01
N HIS A 520 26.86 25.38 21.08
CA HIS A 520 27.59 24.54 22.03
C HIS A 520 26.87 23.23 22.35
N PHE A 521 27.61 22.16 22.61
CA PHE A 521 27.07 20.84 22.98
C PHE A 521 26.22 20.89 24.25
N TRP A 522 26.62 21.69 25.25
CA TRP A 522 25.87 21.81 26.51
C TRP A 522 24.46 22.39 26.30
N GLN A 523 24.25 23.25 25.29
CA GLN A 523 22.93 23.79 24.95
C GLN A 523 22.00 22.68 24.45
N ILE A 524 22.52 21.72 23.67
CA ILE A 524 21.77 20.57 23.15
C ILE A 524 21.55 19.53 24.25
N ALA A 525 22.59 19.23 25.04
CA ALA A 525 22.55 18.27 26.16
C ALA A 525 21.53 18.64 27.25
N GLY A 526 21.24 19.93 27.41
CA GLY A 526 20.33 20.51 28.39
C GLY A 526 18.89 20.77 27.91
N LEU A 527 18.53 20.47 26.66
CA LEU A 527 17.16 20.68 26.17
C LEU A 527 16.16 19.78 26.92
N THR A 528 15.02 20.35 27.33
CA THR A 528 13.86 19.58 27.81
C THR A 528 13.04 19.03 26.64
N GLU A 529 12.16 18.06 26.90
CA GLU A 529 11.26 17.49 25.88
C GLU A 529 10.43 18.58 25.17
N GLU A 530 9.90 19.55 25.94
CA GLU A 530 9.17 20.72 25.41
C GLU A 530 10.04 21.60 24.50
N GLN A 531 11.32 21.77 24.83
CA GLN A 531 12.26 22.57 24.04
C GLN A 531 12.76 21.81 22.80
N ILE A 532 12.88 20.48 22.87
CA ILE A 532 13.17 19.61 21.72
C ILE A 532 12.04 19.74 20.70
N GLU A 533 10.78 19.60 21.11
CA GLU A 533 9.62 19.74 20.22
C GLU A 533 9.54 21.16 19.62
N ALA A 534 9.78 22.20 20.42
CA ALA A 534 9.81 23.58 19.94
C ALA A 534 10.94 23.85 18.93
N LEU A 535 12.14 23.29 19.14
CA LEU A 535 13.28 23.44 18.24
C LEU A 535 13.09 22.64 16.94
N ASP A 536 12.60 21.40 17.06
CA ASP A 536 12.32 20.52 15.93
C ASP A 536 11.23 21.10 15.00
N THR A 537 10.20 21.70 15.60
CA THR A 537 9.15 22.46 14.88
C THR A 537 9.69 23.73 14.24
N LYS A 538 10.52 24.51 14.96
CA LYS A 538 11.05 25.80 14.47
C LYS A 538 11.99 25.65 13.27
N LEU A 539 12.68 24.52 13.14
CA LEU A 539 13.71 24.27 12.12
C LEU A 539 13.36 23.13 11.13
N ASP A 540 12.11 22.63 11.12
CA ASP A 540 11.62 21.47 10.33
C ASP A 540 12.56 20.25 10.38
N PHE A 541 12.96 19.86 11.59
CA PHE A 541 13.87 18.72 11.77
C PHE A 541 13.15 17.37 11.67
N ARG A 542 11.84 17.30 11.89
CA ARG A 542 10.98 16.11 11.72
C ARG A 542 11.33 14.94 12.65
N GLY A 543 11.47 15.24 13.94
CA GLY A 543 11.79 14.30 15.01
C GLY A 543 13.25 13.86 15.07
N ARG A 544 14.15 14.45 14.26
CA ARG A 544 15.56 14.00 14.17
C ARG A 544 16.30 14.07 15.49
N ILE A 545 16.09 15.13 16.29
CA ILE A 545 16.78 15.31 17.58
C ILE A 545 16.56 14.08 18.49
N ALA A 546 15.33 13.55 18.52
CA ALA A 546 14.97 12.38 19.31
C ALA A 546 15.39 11.07 18.62
N ARG A 547 15.08 10.90 17.32
CA ARG A 547 15.36 9.68 16.55
C ARG A 547 16.85 9.37 16.46
N ASP A 548 17.66 10.39 16.20
CA ASP A 548 19.11 10.27 16.04
C ASP A 548 19.84 10.48 17.39
N ASN A 549 19.09 10.55 18.50
CA ASN A 549 19.58 10.63 19.89
C ASN A 549 20.65 11.74 20.13
N TRP A 550 20.39 12.95 19.63
CA TRP A 550 21.35 14.06 19.69
C TRP A 550 21.66 14.50 21.12
N ILE A 551 20.71 14.38 22.04
CA ILE A 551 20.85 14.81 23.45
C ILE A 551 21.95 14.01 24.15
N GLU A 552 21.96 12.69 23.98
CA GLU A 552 22.93 11.81 24.64
C GLU A 552 24.32 11.89 23.99
N GLN A 553 24.37 12.06 22.66
CA GLN A 553 25.62 12.36 21.96
C GLN A 553 26.23 13.70 22.42
N ALA A 554 25.41 14.74 22.55
CA ALA A 554 25.85 16.05 23.02
C ALA A 554 26.37 16.02 24.47
N ARG A 555 25.78 15.20 25.35
CA ARG A 555 26.30 14.97 26.72
C ARG A 555 27.71 14.39 26.68
N GLN A 556 27.89 13.28 25.96
CA GLN A 556 29.19 12.60 25.84
C GLN A 556 30.28 13.51 25.24
N LEU A 557 29.91 14.33 24.26
CA LEU A 557 30.82 15.32 23.67
C LEU A 557 31.13 16.46 24.66
N SER A 558 30.15 16.97 25.41
CA SER A 558 30.36 18.01 26.42
C SER A 558 31.23 17.58 27.62
N GLU A 559 31.23 16.29 27.98
CA GLU A 559 32.11 15.73 29.02
C GLU A 559 33.55 15.49 28.50
N THR A 560 33.73 15.42 27.18
CA THR A 560 35.03 15.24 26.52
C THR A 560 35.71 16.58 26.20
N VAL A 561 34.95 17.67 26.17
CA VAL A 561 35.41 19.04 25.90
C VAL A 561 35.19 19.91 27.14
N SER A 562 36.17 19.92 28.05
CA SER A 562 36.24 20.78 29.24
C SER A 562 37.69 21.13 29.59
#